data_AF-A0A067R4X2-F1
#
_entry.id   AF-A0A067R4X2-F1
#
_cell.length_a   1.000
_cell.length_b   1.000
_cell.length_c   1.000
_cell.angle_alpha   90.00
_cell.angle_beta   90.00
_cell.angle_gamma   90.00
#
_symmetry.space_group_name_H-M   'P 1'
#
loop_
_entity.id
_entity.type
_entity.pdbx_description
1 polymer ?
#
loop_
_entity_poly.entity_id
_entity_poly.type
_entity_poly.pdbx_seq_one_letter_code
_entity_poly.pdbx_strand_id
1 'polypeptide(L)' 'MGCNISLKMHFLHSHPDLFPSNSGAFSDEHGERFIQDISAMEHRYQNKWSAAMLADYCRMVKRGAPVAEYK' A
#
# COMPACT_ATOMS: atom_id res chain seq x y z
N MET A 1 16.25 19.41 -23.51
CA MET A 1 15.49 19.47 -22.25
C MET A 1 15.29 18.04 -21.77
N GLY A 2 16.16 17.55 -20.87
CA GLY A 2 16.09 16.16 -20.39
C GLY A 2 15.13 16.08 -19.21
N CYS A 3 14.02 15.37 -19.38
CA CYS A 3 13.10 15.10 -18.28
C CYS A 3 13.74 14.07 -17.34
N ASN A 4 13.90 14.43 -16.06
CA ASN A 4 14.45 13.55 -15.04
C ASN A 4 13.34 12.61 -14.57
N ILE A 5 12.96 11.64 -15.40
CA ILE A 5 11.97 10.64 -15.02
C ILE A 5 12.68 9.54 -14.23
N SER A 6 12.04 9.09 -13.15
CA SER A 6 12.61 8.04 -12.30
C SER A 6 12.78 6.73 -13.08
N LEU A 7 13.72 5.89 -12.67
CA LEU A 7 14.01 4.61 -13.34
C LEU A 7 12.76 3.73 -13.49
N LYS A 8 11.89 3.71 -12.47
CA LYS A 8 10.60 2.99 -12.51
C LYS A 8 9.67 3.52 -13.61
N MET A 9 9.58 4.85 -13.77
CA MET A 9 8.75 5.47 -14.80
C MET A 9 9.32 5.24 -16.21
N HIS A 10 10.64 5.33 -16.36
CA HIS A 10 11.34 4.98 -17.62
C HIS A 10 11.05 3.54 -18.02
N PHE A 11 11.12 2.61 -17.09
CA PHE A 11 10.85 1.20 -17.34
C PHE A 11 9.39 0.95 -17.73
N LEU A 12 8.44 1.54 -17.00
CA LEU A 12 7.00 1.43 -17.28
C LEU A 12 6.64 2.00 -18.67
N HIS A 13 7.26 3.11 -19.05
CA HIS A 13 7.00 3.76 -20.34
C HIS A 13 7.66 3.05 -21.52
N SER A 14 8.85 2.47 -21.31
CA SER A 14 9.63 1.82 -22.38
C SER A 14 9.23 0.36 -22.61
N HIS A 15 8.67 -0.30 -21.60
CA HIS A 15 8.32 -1.71 -21.64
C HIS A 15 6.92 -2.01 -21.07
N PRO A 16 5.85 -1.35 -21.58
CA PRO A 16 4.49 -1.61 -21.13
C PRO A 16 4.03 -3.05 -21.43
N ASP A 17 4.65 -3.73 -22.39
CA ASP A 17 4.41 -5.11 -22.80
C ASP A 17 4.86 -6.16 -21.77
N LEU A 18 5.79 -5.80 -20.88
CA LEU A 18 6.26 -6.69 -19.80
C LEU A 18 5.27 -6.78 -18.64
N PHE A 19 4.29 -5.87 -18.56
CA PHE A 19 3.32 -5.83 -17.47
C PHE A 19 2.03 -6.54 -17.89
N PRO A 20 1.59 -7.56 -17.15
CA PRO A 20 0.27 -8.15 -17.40
C PRO A 20 -0.81 -7.10 -17.19
N SER A 21 -1.96 -7.22 -17.88
CA SER A 21 -3.05 -6.23 -17.78
C SER A 21 -3.62 -6.08 -16.36
N ASN A 22 -3.34 -7.03 -15.47
CA ASN A 22 -3.71 -7.00 -14.05
C ASN A 22 -2.58 -6.50 -13.13
N SER A 23 -1.51 -5.93 -13.68
CA SER A 23 -0.35 -5.45 -12.91
C SER A 23 -0.71 -4.42 -11.84
N GLY A 24 -1.76 -3.62 -12.05
CA GLY A 24 -2.35 -2.74 -11.03
C GLY A 24 -3.11 -3.46 -9.90
N ALA A 25 -3.28 -4.77 -9.97
CA ALA A 25 -3.74 -5.60 -8.84
C ALA A 25 -2.55 -6.14 -8.01
N PHE A 26 -1.35 -6.16 -8.60
CA PHE A 26 -0.10 -6.57 -7.96
C PHE A 26 0.78 -5.38 -7.59
N SER A 27 0.23 -4.18 -7.61
CA SER A 27 0.95 -3.00 -7.21
C SER A 27 1.37 -3.03 -5.74
N ASP A 28 2.35 -2.20 -5.40
CA ASP A 28 2.80 -2.01 -4.02
C ASP A 28 1.87 -1.09 -3.21
N GLU A 29 0.76 -0.60 -3.78
CA GLU A 29 -0.20 0.29 -3.12
C GLU A 29 -0.65 -0.22 -1.74
N HIS A 30 -0.82 -1.54 -1.59
CA HIS A 30 -1.17 -2.15 -0.31
C HIS A 30 0.00 -2.13 0.68
N GLY A 31 1.23 -2.34 0.21
CA GLY A 31 2.45 -2.27 1.00
C GLY A 31 2.76 -0.83 1.42
N GLU A 32 2.64 0.13 0.52
CA GLU A 32 2.80 1.55 0.80
C GLU A 32 1.76 2.06 1.80
N ARG A 33 0.49 1.63 1.66
CA ARG A 33 -0.56 1.94 2.64
C ARG A 33 -0.25 1.34 4.01
N PHE A 34 0.20 0.08 4.06
CA PHE A 34 0.61 -0.58 5.30
C PHE A 34 1.69 0.22 6.03
N ILE A 35 2.72 0.66 5.33
CA ILE A 35 3.82 1.45 5.90
C ILE A 35 3.28 2.77 6.49
N GLN A 36 2.42 3.49 5.77
CA GLN A 36 1.82 4.74 6.26
C GLN A 36 0.95 4.51 7.51
N ASP A 37 0.12 3.47 7.49
CA ASP A 37 -0.79 3.13 8.58
C ASP A 37 -0.03 2.74 9.84
N ILE A 38 1.04 1.94 9.70
CA ILE A 38 1.92 1.56 10.81
C ILE A 38 2.62 2.78 11.38
N SER A 39 3.19 3.66 10.54
CA SER A 39 3.86 4.87 11.01
C SER A 39 2.90 5.81 11.77
N ALA A 40 1.67 5.97 11.29
CA ALA A 40 0.65 6.76 11.97
C ALA A 40 0.23 6.13 13.32
N MET A 41 0.15 4.80 13.38
CA MET A 41 -0.15 4.07 14.61
C MET A 41 1.02 4.16 15.60
N GLU A 42 2.26 3.95 15.18
CA GLU A 42 3.45 4.12 16.03
C GLU A 42 3.47 5.50 16.68
N HIS A 43 3.21 6.55 15.91
CA HIS A 43 3.12 7.91 16.44
C HIS A 43 2.00 8.05 17.49
N ARG A 44 0.80 7.48 17.24
CA ARG A 44 -0.34 7.53 18.16
C ARG A 44 -0.08 6.84 19.50
N TYR A 45 0.69 5.76 19.49
CA TYR A 45 1.04 5.02 20.71
C TYR A 45 2.45 5.31 21.22
N GLN A 46 3.08 6.41 20.78
CA GLN A 46 4.40 6.84 21.25
C GLN A 46 5.48 5.75 21.07
N ASN A 47 5.47 5.10 19.90
CA ASN A 47 6.36 3.99 19.54
C ASN A 47 6.20 2.74 20.44
N LYS A 48 5.12 2.64 21.22
CA LYS A 48 4.82 1.47 22.04
C LYS A 48 4.03 0.45 21.24
N TRP A 49 4.73 -0.56 20.72
CA TRP A 49 4.13 -1.75 20.16
C TRP A 49 3.35 -2.50 21.24
N SER A 50 2.02 -2.42 21.20
CA SER A 50 1.12 -3.01 22.20
C SER A 50 0.02 -3.84 21.55
N ALA A 51 -0.55 -4.80 22.30
CA ALA A 51 -1.69 -5.58 21.83
C ALA A 51 -2.89 -4.69 21.45
N ALA A 52 -3.06 -3.55 22.14
CA ALA A 52 -4.09 -2.58 21.84
C ALA A 52 -3.87 -1.91 20.47
N MET A 53 -2.63 -1.50 20.15
CA MET A 53 -2.28 -0.95 18.84
C MET A 53 -2.60 -1.96 17.72
N LEU A 54 -2.20 -3.22 17.90
CA LEU A 54 -2.47 -4.27 16.91
C LEU A 54 -3.97 -4.54 16.75
N ALA A 55 -4.73 -4.56 17.85
CA ALA A 55 -6.18 -4.74 17.81
C ALA A 55 -6.89 -3.59 17.06
N ASP A 56 -6.47 -2.35 17.28
CA ASP A 56 -7.02 -1.18 16.61
C ASP A 56 -6.62 -1.13 15.12
N TYR A 57 -5.40 -1.54 14.78
CA TYR A 57 -4.98 -1.73 13.38
C TYR A 57 -5.85 -2.79 12.69
N CYS A 58 -6.02 -3.97 13.28
CA CYS A 58 -6.90 -5.02 12.76
C CYS A 58 -8.36 -4.54 12.58
N ARG A 59 -8.86 -3.70 13.50
CA ARG A 59 -10.19 -3.10 13.39
C ARG A 59 -10.26 -2.12 12.21
N MET A 60 -9.24 -1.29 12.02
CA MET A 60 -9.18 -0.33 10.91
C MET A 60 -9.19 -1.04 9.56
N VAL A 61 -8.34 -2.06 9.40
CA VAL A 61 -8.26 -2.87 8.17
C VAL A 61 -9.60 -3.53 7.87
N LYS A 62 -10.27 -4.11 8.88
CA LYS A 62 -11.60 -4.72 8.71
C LYS A 62 -12.70 -3.73 8.30
N ARG A 63 -12.58 -2.45 8.67
CA ARG A 63 -13.55 -1.40 8.29
C ARG A 63 -13.29 -0.82 6.91
N GLY A 64 -12.04 -0.80 6.46
CA GLY A 64 -11.63 -0.31 5.14
C GLY A 64 -11.72 -1.36 4.02
N ALA A 65 -11.85 -2.64 4.36
CA ALA A 65 -12.01 -3.69 3.37
C ALA A 65 -13.39 -3.57 2.66
N PRO A 66 -13.44 -3.62 1.31
CA PRO A 66 -14.72 -3.72 0.62
C PRO A 66 -15.45 -4.97 1.12
N VAL A 67 -16.74 -4.82 1.43
CA VAL A 67 -17.59 -5.97 1.81
C VAL A 67 -17.55 -6.93 0.63
N ALA A 68 -16.89 -8.07 0.82
CA ALA A 68 -16.87 -9.11 -0.20
C ALA A 68 -18.29 -9.67 -0.33
N GLU A 69 -19.04 -9.18 -1.31
CA GLU A 69 -20.24 -9.85 -1.79
C GLU A 69 -19.80 -11.14 -2.48
N TYR A 70 -19.80 -12.23 -1.72
CA TYR A 70 -19.78 -13.57 -2.32
C TYR A 70 -21.16 -13.77 -2.98
N LYS A 71 -21.17 -13.81 -4.32
CA LYS A 71 -22.31 -14.28 -5.12
C LYS A 71 -22.31 -15.80 -5.22
#